data_AF-A0A937L6T7-F1
#
_entry.id   AF-A0A937L6T7-F1
#
_cell.length_a   1.000
_cell.length_b   1.000
_cell.length_c   1.000
_cell.angle_alpha   90.00
_cell.angle_beta   90.00
_cell.angle_gamma   90.00
#
_symmetry.space_group_name_H-M   'P 1'
#
loop_
_entity.id
_entity.type
_entity.pdbx_description
1 polymer ?
#
loop_
_entity_poly.entity_id
_entity_poly.type
_entity_poly.pdbx_seq_one_letter_code
_entity_poly.pdbx_strand_id
1 'polypeptide(L)'
;MSSHLVFARLLETITDMEKDVGLADFTANEQHVYAAVVLLSNDTNEPVSIHDIRSHYLVRNIPMPTVYRSFNRLISAEKITHIGGDRSGLYAITA
;
A
#
# COMPACT_ATOMS: atom_id res chain seq x y z
N MET A 1 -7.65 -7.93 -30.95
CA MET A 1 -7.00 -8.70 -29.87
C MET A 1 -8.10 -9.14 -28.91
N SER A 2 -8.15 -10.41 -28.47
CA SER A 2 -9.21 -10.91 -27.58
C SER A 2 -9.13 -10.24 -26.19
N SER A 3 -10.26 -9.92 -25.57
CA SER A 3 -10.34 -9.35 -24.22
C SER A 3 -9.61 -10.22 -23.18
N HIS A 4 -9.70 -11.54 -23.32
CA HIS A 4 -8.99 -12.50 -22.47
C HIS A 4 -7.47 -12.37 -22.56
N LEU A 5 -6.94 -12.16 -23.76
CA LEU A 5 -5.50 -12.00 -23.98
C LEU A 5 -5.00 -10.66 -23.44
N VAL A 6 -5.81 -9.60 -23.57
CA VAL A 6 -5.51 -8.29 -22.99
C VAL A 6 -5.43 -8.39 -21.46
N PHE A 7 -6.39 -9.04 -20.83
CA PHE A 7 -6.37 -9.27 -19.38
C PHE A 7 -5.13 -10.05 -18.94
N ALA A 8 -4.79 -11.15 -19.62
CA ALA A 8 -3.60 -11.94 -19.27
C ALA A 8 -2.31 -11.12 -19.36
N ARG A 9 -2.15 -10.30 -20.41
CA ARG A 9 -0.98 -9.42 -20.58
C ARG A 9 -0.91 -8.31 -19.55
N LEU A 10 -2.05 -7.75 -19.16
CA LEU A 10 -2.10 -6.76 -18.07
C LEU A 10 -1.60 -7.37 -16.77
N LEU A 11 -2.06 -8.59 -16.44
CA LEU A 11 -1.64 -9.25 -15.21
C LEU A 11 -0.14 -9.59 -15.23
N GLU A 12 0.38 -10.07 -16.37
CA GLU A 12 1.81 -10.31 -16.57
C GLU A 12 2.63 -9.03 -16.35
N THR A 13 2.22 -7.92 -16.98
CA THR A 13 2.89 -6.62 -16.85
C THR A 13 2.90 -6.12 -15.40
N ILE A 14 1.76 -6.20 -14.69
CA ILE A 14 1.65 -5.77 -13.29
C ILE A 14 2.58 -6.62 -12.41
N THR A 15 2.57 -7.94 -12.60
CA THR A 15 3.39 -8.87 -11.82
C THR A 15 4.88 -8.57 -11.98
N ASP A 16 5.33 -8.26 -13.19
CA ASP A 16 6.73 -7.95 -13.44
C ASP A 16 7.11 -6.57 -12.88
N MET A 17 6.23 -5.57 -13.01
CA MET A 17 6.43 -4.27 -12.35
C MET A 17 6.53 -4.40 -10.83
N GLU A 18 5.69 -5.23 -10.19
CA GLU A 18 5.74 -5.48 -8.75
C GLU A 18 7.07 -6.08 -8.29
N LYS A 19 7.67 -6.96 -9.09
CA LYS A 19 9.01 -7.51 -8.82
C LYS A 19 10.07 -6.42 -8.92
N ASP A 20 10.02 -5.60 -9.96
CA ASP A 20 11.01 -4.55 -10.22
C ASP A 20 11.05 -3.50 -9.09
N VAL A 21 9.91 -3.20 -8.47
CA VAL A 21 9.81 -2.24 -7.34
C VAL A 21 9.93 -2.90 -5.95
N GLY A 22 10.20 -4.20 -5.89
CA GLY A 22 10.35 -4.95 -4.63
C GLY A 22 9.06 -5.03 -3.81
N LEU A 23 7.90 -5.10 -4.48
CA LEU A 23 6.58 -5.28 -3.86
C LEU A 23 6.01 -6.70 -4.02
N ALA A 24 6.68 -7.57 -4.78
CA ALA A 24 6.23 -8.94 -5.05
C ALA A 24 6.11 -9.82 -3.78
N ASP A 25 6.84 -9.51 -2.71
CA ASP A 25 6.80 -10.26 -1.44
C ASP A 25 5.65 -9.83 -0.51
N PHE A 26 4.84 -8.87 -0.93
CA PHE A 26 3.69 -8.38 -0.17
C PHE A 26 2.38 -8.96 -0.73
N THR A 27 1.43 -9.21 0.15
CA THR A 27 0.07 -9.58 -0.24
C THR A 27 -0.64 -8.40 -0.94
N ALA A 28 -1.66 -8.68 -1.74
CA ALA A 28 -2.45 -7.64 -2.40
C ALA A 28 -2.99 -6.57 -1.43
N ASN A 29 -3.39 -6.96 -0.21
CA ASN A 29 -3.85 -6.02 0.80
C ASN A 29 -2.72 -5.11 1.31
N GLU A 30 -1.50 -5.64 1.48
CA GLU A 30 -0.33 -4.86 1.86
C GLU A 30 0.09 -3.89 0.75
N GLN A 31 0.09 -4.36 -0.50
CA GLN A 31 0.33 -3.51 -1.67
C GLN A 31 -0.70 -2.38 -1.77
N HIS A 32 -1.98 -2.67 -1.56
CA HIS A 32 -3.04 -1.66 -1.56
C HIS A 32 -2.89 -0.62 -0.45
N VAL A 33 -2.52 -1.04 0.77
CA VAL A 33 -2.27 -0.12 1.88
C VAL A 33 -1.06 0.76 1.59
N TYR A 34 0.04 0.19 1.09
CA TYR A 34 1.23 0.94 0.69
C TYR A 34 0.90 1.95 -0.42
N ALA A 35 0.24 1.51 -1.48
CA ALA A 35 -0.17 2.38 -2.58
C ALA A 35 -1.09 3.52 -2.11
N ALA A 36 -2.00 3.27 -1.18
CA ALA A 36 -2.83 4.32 -0.59
C ALA A 36 -2.00 5.37 0.16
N VAL A 37 -0.97 4.96 0.93
CA VAL A 37 -0.06 5.90 1.60
C VAL A 37 0.67 6.76 0.57
N VAL A 38 1.27 6.14 -0.46
CA VAL A 38 2.03 6.84 -1.50
C VAL A 38 1.16 7.82 -2.29
N LEU A 39 -0.05 7.42 -2.68
CA LEU A 39 -0.98 8.27 -3.42
C LEU A 39 -1.49 9.44 -2.57
N LEU A 40 -1.78 9.21 -1.29
CA LEU A 40 -2.25 10.26 -0.39
C LEU A 40 -1.14 11.24 0.01
N SER A 41 0.12 10.79 0.07
CA SER A 41 1.28 11.66 0.32
C SER A 41 1.86 12.29 -0.96
N ASN A 42 1.31 11.98 -2.14
CA ASN A 42 1.86 12.37 -3.45
C ASN A 42 3.35 12.02 -3.62
N ASP A 43 3.74 10.81 -3.19
CA ASP A 43 5.13 10.33 -3.21
C ASP A 43 6.11 11.23 -2.43
N THR A 44 5.61 11.84 -1.35
CA THR A 44 6.43 12.58 -0.38
C THR A 44 6.42 11.88 0.98
N ASN A 45 7.30 12.32 1.88
CA ASN A 45 7.32 11.87 3.27
C ASN A 45 6.32 12.64 4.17
N GLU A 46 5.35 13.34 3.59
CA GLU A 46 4.29 13.99 4.36
C GLU A 46 3.43 12.93 5.09
N PRO A 47 3.19 13.10 6.40
CA PRO A 47 2.37 12.16 7.16
C PRO A 47 0.91 12.13 6.69
N VAL A 48 0.39 10.93 6.47
CA VAL A 48 -1.00 10.65 6.10
C VAL A 48 -1.74 10.01 7.28
N SER A 49 -2.98 10.43 7.51
CA SER A 49 -3.78 9.88 8.60
C SER A 49 -4.36 8.51 8.26
N ILE A 50 -4.48 7.64 9.28
CA ILE A 50 -5.17 6.35 9.16
C ILE A 50 -6.63 6.49 8.74
N HIS A 51 -7.25 7.63 9.05
CA HIS A 51 -8.62 7.94 8.62
C HIS A 51 -8.67 8.07 7.10
N ASP A 52 -7.75 8.84 6.52
CA ASP A 52 -7.68 9.08 5.07
C ASP A 52 -7.29 7.79 4.34
N ILE A 53 -6.29 7.06 4.84
CA ILE A 53 -5.87 5.75 4.29
C ILE A 53 -7.06 4.80 4.26
N ARG A 54 -7.84 4.71 5.34
CA ARG A 54 -9.03 3.83 5.41
C ARG A 54 -10.14 4.27 4.45
N SER A 55 -10.27 5.57 4.20
CA SER A 55 -11.28 6.10 3.26
C SER A 55 -10.90 5.87 1.79
N HIS A 56 -9.61 5.63 1.50
CA HIS A 56 -9.09 5.45 0.15
C HIS A 56 -9.69 4.20 -0.54
N TYR A 57 -9.98 4.30 -1.84
CA TYR A 57 -10.72 3.27 -2.58
C TYR A 57 -10.02 1.90 -2.61
N LEU A 58 -8.68 1.88 -2.51
CA LEU A 58 -7.87 0.66 -2.43
C LEU A 58 -8.02 -0.07 -1.09
N VAL A 59 -8.39 0.66 -0.01
CA VAL A 59 -8.34 0.15 1.37
C VAL A 59 -9.72 0.07 2.01
N ARG A 60 -10.70 0.87 1.58
CA ARG A 60 -12.04 0.98 2.22
C ARG A 60 -12.81 -0.32 2.41
N ASN A 61 -12.50 -1.35 1.63
CA ASN A 61 -13.14 -2.67 1.71
C ASN A 61 -12.29 -3.71 2.48
N ILE A 62 -11.10 -3.33 2.96
CA ILE A 62 -10.21 -4.19 3.73
C ILE A 62 -10.62 -4.13 5.21
N PRO A 63 -10.85 -5.27 5.88
CA PRO A 63 -11.14 -5.27 7.31
C PRO A 63 -10.04 -4.61 8.12
N MET A 64 -10.40 -3.79 9.10
CA MET A 64 -9.44 -3.03 9.90
C MET A 64 -8.31 -3.87 10.54
N PRO A 65 -8.57 -5.08 11.07
CA PRO A 65 -7.49 -5.93 11.58
C PRO A 65 -6.45 -6.31 10.51
N THR A 66 -6.89 -6.45 9.25
CA THR A 66 -5.98 -6.70 8.13
C THR A 66 -5.19 -5.46 7.78
N VAL A 67 -5.80 -4.26 7.78
CA VAL A 67 -5.07 -2.99 7.57
C VAL A 67 -3.96 -2.81 8.61
N TYR A 68 -4.23 -3.05 9.89
CA TYR A 68 -3.21 -2.96 10.93
C TYR A 68 -2.09 -4.00 10.77
N ARG A 69 -2.42 -5.24 10.37
CA ARG A 69 -1.39 -6.24 10.04
C ARG A 69 -0.53 -5.78 8.86
N SER A 70 -1.14 -5.18 7.83
CA SER A 70 -0.40 -4.63 6.70
C SER A 70 0.53 -3.50 7.12
N PHE A 71 0.11 -2.58 7.99
CA PHE A 71 1.01 -1.56 8.55
C PHE A 71 2.21 -2.18 9.26
N ASN A 72 1.99 -3.16 10.13
CA ASN A 72 3.08 -3.84 10.85
C ASN A 72 4.09 -4.47 9.87
N ARG A 73 3.59 -5.14 8.82
CA ARG A 73 4.44 -5.77 7.80
C ARG A 73 5.21 -4.75 6.95
N LEU A 74 4.60 -3.61 6.63
CA LEU A 74 5.22 -2.53 5.86
C LEU A 74 6.26 -1.76 6.69
N ILE A 75 5.99 -1.54 7.99
CA ILE A 75 6.95 -0.95 8.93
C ILE A 75 8.15 -1.88 9.12
N SER A 76 7.91 -3.18 9.33
CA SER A 76 9.02 -4.14 9.48
C SER A 76 9.87 -4.29 8.23
N ALA A 77 9.33 -3.92 7.07
CA ALA A 77 10.02 -3.91 5.78
C ALA A 77 10.59 -2.53 5.42
N GLU A 78 10.54 -1.57 6.34
CA GLU A 78 11.02 -0.20 6.17
C GLU A 78 10.39 0.53 4.97
N LYS A 79 9.18 0.15 4.55
CA LYS A 79 8.46 0.82 3.45
C LYS A 79 7.70 2.07 3.91
N ILE A 80 7.21 2.04 5.14
CA ILE A 80 6.55 3.16 5.81
C ILE A 80 7.04 3.26 7.25
N THR A 81 6.81 4.40 7.87
CA THR A 81 7.05 4.64 9.29
C THR A 81 5.80 5.19 9.99
N HIS A 82 5.67 4.92 11.28
CA HIS A 82 4.64 5.51 12.13
C HIS A 82 5.17 6.81 12.74
N ILE A 83 4.44 7.91 12.58
CA ILE A 83 4.87 9.25 12.98
C ILE A 83 4.21 9.64 14.31
N GLY A 84 5.01 9.97 15.32
CA GLY A 84 4.51 10.38 16.64
C GLY A 84 4.34 9.22 17.62
N GLY A 85 3.66 9.47 18.75
CA GLY A 85 3.42 8.46 19.79
C GLY A 85 2.32 7.47 19.41
N ASP A 86 2.15 6.40 20.19
CA ASP A 86 1.30 5.21 19.94
C ASP A 86 -0.15 5.44 19.44
N ARG A 87 -0.68 6.66 19.56
CA ARG A 87 -2.05 7.04 19.17
C ARG A 87 -2.15 8.14 18.12
N SER A 88 -1.05 8.52 17.48
CA SER A 88 -1.07 9.57 16.45
C SER A 88 -1.90 9.15 15.23
N GLY A 89 -1.85 7.86 14.85
CA GLY A 89 -2.51 7.36 13.66
C GLY A 89 -1.97 7.97 12.37
N LEU A 90 -0.71 8.42 12.38
CA LEU A 90 -0.04 9.05 11.24
C LEU A 90 1.03 8.11 10.68
N TYR A 91 1.08 7.99 9.36
CA TYR A 91 2.03 7.14 8.64
C TYR A 91 2.68 7.92 7.49
N ALA A 92 3.95 7.69 7.23
CA ALA A 92 4.68 8.31 6.12
C ALA A 92 5.53 7.26 5.38
N ILE A 93 5.91 7.54 4.13
CA ILE A 93 6.93 6.75 3.42
C ILE A 93 8.25 6.88 4.19
N THR A 94 9.00 5.78 4.30
CA THR A 94 10.34 5.81 4.91
C THR A 94 11.31 6.54 3.98
N ALA A 95 12.09 7.49 4.52
CA ALA A 95 13.13 8.23 3.80
C ALA A 95 14.33 7.35 3.41
#